data_AF-A0A1H1AJG1-F1
#
_entry.id   AF-A0A1H1AJG1-F1
#
_cell.length_a   1.000
_cell.length_b   1.000
_cell.length_c   1.000
_cell.angle_alpha   90.00
_cell.angle_beta   90.00
_cell.angle_gamma   90.00
#
_symmetry.space_group_name_H-M   'P 1'
#
loop_
_entity.id
_entity.type
_entity.pdbx_description
1 polymer ?
#
loop_
_entity_poly.entity_id
_entity_poly.type
_entity_poly.pdbx_seq_one_letter_code
_entity_poly.pdbx_strand_id
1 'polypeptide(L)'
;MRELDVVGVRVEMPSNNPIVLLRERGGDRFLPIWIGAPEASAIAFAQQGVVPPRPLTHDLLRDVIAAVGRRLVEVRIVAVQDNVYHAELVLDGGTTISSRSSDAIALALRVQCPILGAESVLEAGGVPVPEEDEEEVEKFREFLDQVSAEDFEAPPAEGPDQPGTDRP
;
A
#
# COMPACT_ATOMS: atom_id res chain seq x y z
N MET A 1 -14.57 1.38 -5.28
CA MET A 1 -13.11 1.52 -5.47
C MET A 1 -12.73 2.92 -5.00
N ARG A 2 -11.65 3.02 -4.24
CA ARG A 2 -11.07 4.28 -3.74
C ARG A 2 -9.68 4.45 -4.32
N GLU A 3 -9.32 5.66 -4.69
CA GLU A 3 -7.99 5.94 -5.23
C GLU A 3 -6.97 6.02 -4.09
N LEU A 4 -5.77 5.45 -4.32
CA LEU A 4 -4.71 5.34 -3.34
C LEU A 4 -3.43 6.01 -3.84
N ASP A 5 -2.79 6.78 -2.97
CA ASP A 5 -1.49 7.42 -3.21
C ASP A 5 -0.37 6.67 -2.51
N VAL A 6 0.74 6.39 -3.21
CA VAL A 6 1.92 5.76 -2.59
C VAL A 6 2.66 6.79 -1.76
N VAL A 7 2.62 6.63 -0.44
CA VAL A 7 3.32 7.50 0.51
C VAL A 7 4.80 7.17 0.51
N GLY A 8 5.13 5.88 0.54
CA GLY A 8 6.49 5.39 0.40
C GLY A 8 6.70 4.00 0.97
N VAL A 9 7.95 3.58 0.94
CA VAL A 9 8.42 2.31 1.51
C VAL A 9 9.15 2.60 2.82
N ARG A 10 8.90 1.79 3.85
CA ARG A 10 9.53 1.83 5.17
C ARG A 10 10.05 0.45 5.53
N VAL A 11 10.88 0.38 6.57
CA VAL A 11 11.45 -0.87 7.08
C VAL A 11 11.15 -0.90 8.58
N GLU A 12 10.34 -1.87 8.99
CA GLU A 12 9.99 -2.12 10.38
C GLU A 12 11.24 -2.60 11.14
N MET A 13 11.49 -2.03 12.32
CA MET A 13 12.59 -2.44 13.20
C MET A 13 12.01 -3.19 14.41
N PRO A 14 12.64 -4.29 14.88
CA PRO A 14 13.95 -4.84 14.48
C PRO A 14 13.87 -5.94 13.41
N SER A 15 12.67 -6.27 12.93
CA SER A 15 12.44 -7.40 12.01
C SER A 15 13.07 -7.17 10.62
N ASN A 16 13.37 -5.92 10.27
CA ASN A 16 13.80 -5.46 8.95
C ASN A 16 12.80 -5.82 7.84
N ASN A 17 11.51 -5.93 8.18
CA ASN A 17 10.46 -6.23 7.21
C ASN A 17 10.03 -4.94 6.47
N PRO A 18 10.09 -4.90 5.13
CA PRO A 18 9.64 -3.74 4.39
C PRO A 18 8.10 -3.61 4.33
N ILE A 19 7.62 -2.38 4.45
CA ILE A 19 6.20 -2.02 4.35
C ILE A 19 6.05 -0.95 3.26
N VAL A 20 5.10 -1.12 2.34
CA VAL A 20 4.62 -0.01 1.49
C VAL A 20 3.37 0.60 2.11
N LEU A 21 3.37 1.92 2.26
CA LEU A 21 2.25 2.66 2.81
C LEU A 21 1.48 3.37 1.70
N LEU A 22 0.19 3.07 1.58
CA LEU A 22 -0.74 3.72 0.67
C LEU A 22 -1.69 4.62 1.45
N ARG A 23 -2.05 5.79 0.93
CA ARG A 23 -3.05 6.70 1.54
C ARG A 23 -4.29 6.74 0.67
N GLU A 24 -5.48 6.64 1.27
CA GLU A 24 -6.73 6.91 0.57
C GLU A 24 -6.82 8.38 0.17
N ARG A 25 -6.97 8.63 -1.13
CA ARG A 25 -7.11 10.00 -1.65
C ARG A 25 -8.49 10.55 -1.29
N GLY A 26 -8.49 11.68 -0.59
CA GLY A 26 -9.72 12.31 -0.11
C GLY A 26 -10.40 11.56 1.05
N GLY A 27 -9.72 10.59 1.63
CA GLY A 27 -10.13 9.88 2.84
C GLY A 27 -9.12 10.04 3.96
N ASP A 28 -9.40 9.34 5.05
CA ASP A 28 -8.71 9.36 6.32
C ASP A 28 -8.12 7.98 6.65
N ARG A 29 -7.76 7.17 5.65
CA ARG A 29 -7.18 5.83 5.88
C ARG A 29 -5.81 5.68 5.22
N PHE A 30 -4.89 5.03 5.92
CA PHE A 30 -3.71 4.42 5.33
C PHE A 30 -3.92 2.91 5.16
N LEU A 31 -3.33 2.33 4.12
CA LEU A 31 -3.28 0.90 3.90
C LEU A 31 -1.81 0.44 3.91
N PRO A 32 -1.31 -0.11 5.04
CA PRO A 32 0.01 -0.71 5.12
C PRO A 32 0.00 -2.11 4.47
N ILE A 33 1.01 -2.40 3.65
CA ILE A 33 1.19 -3.72 3.03
C ILE A 33 2.64 -4.15 3.22
N TRP A 34 2.86 -5.23 3.97
CA TRP A 34 4.17 -5.88 4.08
C TRP A 34 4.58 -6.52 2.75
N ILE A 35 5.82 -6.30 2.35
CA ILE A 35 6.37 -6.76 1.07
C ILE A 35 7.80 -7.25 1.24
N GLY A 36 8.29 -8.05 0.30
CA GLY A 36 9.69 -8.47 0.29
C GLY A 36 10.66 -7.34 -0.03
N ALA A 37 11.92 -7.50 0.38
CA ALA A 37 12.99 -6.54 0.06
C ALA A 37 13.19 -6.27 -1.46
N PRO A 38 13.09 -7.27 -2.36
CA PRO A 38 13.15 -7.02 -3.80
C PRO A 38 12.00 -6.14 -4.29
N GLU A 39 10.78 -6.41 -3.81
CA GLU A 39 9.58 -5.63 -4.14
C GLU A 39 9.68 -4.19 -3.63
N ALA A 40 10.10 -4.03 -2.37
CA ALA A 40 10.36 -2.73 -1.75
C ALA A 40 11.35 -1.90 -2.57
N SER A 41 12.46 -2.49 -3.00
CA SER A 41 13.44 -1.83 -3.87
C SER A 41 12.82 -1.42 -5.21
N ALA A 42 12.01 -2.29 -5.83
CA ALA A 42 11.38 -2.01 -7.11
C ALA A 42 10.38 -0.85 -7.05
N ILE A 43 9.64 -0.72 -5.94
CA ILE A 43 8.71 0.38 -5.67
C ILE A 43 9.49 1.67 -5.38
N ALA A 44 10.48 1.62 -4.48
CA ALA A 44 11.29 2.78 -4.09
C ALA A 44 12.00 3.41 -5.30
N PHE A 45 12.61 2.61 -6.17
CA PHE A 45 13.26 3.11 -7.38
C PHE A 45 12.27 3.81 -8.34
N ALA A 46 11.06 3.27 -8.51
CA ALA A 46 10.05 3.91 -9.33
C ALA A 46 9.55 5.22 -8.70
N GLN A 47 9.31 5.23 -7.39
CA GLN A 47 8.86 6.42 -6.67
C GLN A 47 9.90 7.55 -6.75
N GLN A 48 11.19 7.21 -6.70
CA GLN A 48 12.30 8.16 -6.85
C GLN A 48 12.56 8.58 -8.31
N GLY A 49 11.85 8.02 -9.29
CA GLY A 49 12.08 8.29 -10.71
C GLY A 49 13.45 7.83 -11.21
N VAL A 50 14.06 6.83 -10.56
CA VAL A 50 15.38 6.31 -10.95
C VAL A 50 15.27 5.66 -12.33
N VAL A 51 16.06 6.15 -13.28
CA VAL A 51 16.18 5.54 -14.61
C VAL A 51 17.40 4.62 -14.63
N PRO A 52 17.21 3.29 -14.67
CA PRO A 52 18.32 2.35 -14.64
C PRO A 52 19.04 2.31 -16.01
N PRO A 53 20.34 1.95 -16.07
CA PRO A 53 21.09 1.83 -17.32
C PRO A 53 20.58 0.70 -18.24
N ARG A 54 19.86 -0.27 -17.67
CA ARG A 54 19.15 -1.35 -18.37
C ARG A 54 17.77 -1.50 -17.75
N PRO A 55 16.71 -1.85 -18.53
CA PRO A 55 15.37 -2.05 -17.99
C PRO A 55 15.38 -3.10 -16.87
N LEU A 56 14.76 -2.78 -15.74
CA LEU A 56 14.46 -3.76 -14.69
C LEU A 56 13.20 -4.55 -15.05
N THR A 57 12.81 -5.52 -14.23
CA THR A 57 11.68 -6.42 -14.51
C THR A 57 10.38 -5.68 -14.81
N HIS A 58 10.02 -4.68 -13.99
CA HIS A 58 8.78 -3.92 -14.20
C HIS A 58 8.88 -2.95 -15.39
N ASP A 59 10.09 -2.48 -15.74
CA ASP A 59 10.31 -1.70 -16.96
C ASP A 59 10.11 -2.58 -18.20
N LEU A 60 10.72 -3.77 -18.20
CA LEU A 60 10.53 -4.76 -19.26
C LEU A 60 9.06 -5.12 -19.43
N LEU A 61 8.32 -5.33 -18.34
CA LEU A 61 6.90 -5.69 -18.40
C LEU A 61 6.04 -4.55 -18.95
N ARG A 62 6.29 -3.29 -18.55
CA ARG A 62 5.67 -2.11 -19.18
C ARG A 62 5.91 -2.12 -20.69
N ASP A 63 7.15 -2.32 -21.10
CA ASP A 63 7.54 -2.26 -22.52
C ASP A 63 6.90 -3.42 -23.31
N VAL A 64 6.77 -4.61 -22.70
CA VAL A 64 6.05 -5.76 -23.28
C VAL A 64 4.57 -5.44 -23.48
N ILE A 65 3.88 -4.88 -22.48
CA ILE A 65 2.47 -4.48 -22.58
C ILE A 65 2.28 -3.49 -23.74
N ALA A 66 3.15 -2.48 -23.84
CA ALA A 66 3.13 -1.51 -24.92
C ALA A 66 3.41 -2.15 -26.29
N ALA A 67 4.40 -3.04 -26.39
CA ALA A 67 4.80 -3.69 -27.63
C ALA A 67 3.70 -4.59 -28.22
N VAL A 68 2.85 -5.18 -27.37
CA VAL A 68 1.68 -5.96 -27.82
C VAL A 68 0.44 -5.09 -28.09
N GLY A 69 0.59 -3.77 -28.12
CA GLY A 69 -0.47 -2.82 -28.46
C GLY A 69 -1.52 -2.64 -27.37
N ARG A 70 -1.14 -2.85 -26.09
CA ARG A 70 -2.01 -2.66 -24.93
C ARG A 70 -1.50 -1.54 -24.03
N ARG A 71 -2.38 -1.06 -23.15
CA ARG A 71 -2.06 -0.07 -22.11
C ARG A 71 -2.59 -0.55 -20.78
N LEU A 72 -1.76 -0.45 -19.74
CA LEU A 72 -2.21 -0.58 -18.36
C LEU A 72 -2.96 0.70 -17.98
N VAL A 73 -4.27 0.60 -17.75
CA VAL A 73 -5.12 1.77 -17.48
C VAL A 73 -5.23 2.10 -16.00
N GLU A 74 -5.21 1.08 -15.14
CA GLU A 74 -5.21 1.21 -13.68
C GLU A 74 -4.79 -0.12 -13.07
N VAL A 75 -4.47 -0.10 -11.78
CA VAL A 75 -4.33 -1.30 -10.97
C VAL A 75 -5.33 -1.29 -9.83
N ARG A 76 -5.78 -2.47 -9.42
CA ARG A 76 -6.81 -2.63 -8.40
C ARG A 76 -6.34 -3.60 -7.33
N ILE A 77 -6.31 -3.20 -6.06
CA ILE A 77 -6.15 -4.09 -4.92
C ILE A 77 -7.57 -4.54 -4.53
N VAL A 78 -7.89 -5.80 -4.82
CA VAL A 78 -9.29 -6.27 -4.88
C VAL A 78 -9.70 -7.13 -3.69
N ALA A 79 -8.75 -7.78 -3.03
CA ALA A 79 -9.03 -8.63 -1.88
C ALA A 79 -7.83 -8.71 -0.93
N VAL A 80 -8.12 -9.01 0.33
CA VAL A 80 -7.15 -9.43 1.35
C VAL A 80 -7.67 -10.69 2.02
N GLN A 81 -6.82 -11.70 2.14
CA GLN A 81 -7.12 -12.97 2.81
C GLN A 81 -5.87 -13.39 3.56
N ASP A 82 -5.97 -13.62 4.87
CA ASP A 82 -4.84 -13.99 5.73
C ASP A 82 -3.62 -13.06 5.52
N ASN A 83 -3.86 -11.74 5.51
CA ASN A 83 -2.86 -10.70 5.24
C ASN A 83 -2.18 -10.75 3.87
N VAL A 84 -2.68 -11.57 2.95
CA VAL A 84 -2.22 -11.62 1.55
C VAL A 84 -3.12 -10.75 0.67
N TYR A 85 -2.53 -9.70 0.11
CA TYR A 85 -3.23 -8.75 -0.77
C TYR A 85 -3.19 -9.21 -2.23
N HIS A 86 -4.37 -9.36 -2.82
CA HIS A 86 -4.57 -9.70 -4.22
C HIS A 86 -4.86 -8.44 -5.03
N ALA A 87 -4.22 -8.33 -6.20
CA ALA A 87 -4.42 -7.23 -7.11
C ALA A 87 -4.71 -7.69 -8.54
N GLU A 88 -5.18 -6.75 -9.34
CA GLU A 88 -5.41 -6.90 -10.77
C GLU A 88 -4.74 -5.75 -11.53
N LEU A 89 -4.08 -6.09 -12.63
CA LEU A 89 -3.68 -5.14 -13.65
C LEU A 89 -4.85 -5.02 -14.64
N VAL A 90 -5.39 -3.81 -14.82
CA VAL A 90 -6.50 -3.58 -15.75
C VAL A 90 -5.93 -3.00 -17.03
N LEU A 91 -6.07 -3.73 -18.14
CA LEU A 91 -5.65 -3.27 -19.46
C LEU A 91 -6.80 -2.57 -20.19
N ASP A 92 -6.43 -1.80 -21.21
CA ASP A 92 -7.39 -1.22 -22.13
C ASP A 92 -8.20 -2.30 -22.87
N GLY A 93 -9.52 -2.08 -22.95
CA GLY A 93 -10.49 -3.08 -23.41
C GLY A 93 -11.01 -4.00 -22.30
N GLY A 94 -10.62 -3.78 -21.04
CA GLY A 94 -11.24 -4.42 -19.87
C GLY A 94 -10.64 -5.75 -19.45
N THR A 95 -9.60 -6.23 -20.14
CA THR A 95 -8.86 -7.43 -19.73
C THR A 95 -8.19 -7.18 -18.38
N THR A 96 -8.41 -8.08 -17.42
CA THR A 96 -7.74 -8.05 -16.12
C THR A 96 -6.72 -9.18 -16.01
N ILE A 97 -5.60 -8.92 -15.32
CA ILE A 97 -4.54 -9.89 -15.07
C ILE A 97 -4.29 -9.93 -13.56
N SER A 98 -4.44 -11.11 -12.95
CA SER A 98 -4.12 -11.31 -11.53
C SER A 98 -2.66 -10.97 -11.24
N SER A 99 -2.42 -10.30 -10.12
CA SER A 99 -1.10 -9.82 -9.70
C SER A 99 -0.98 -9.78 -8.18
N ARG A 100 0.26 -9.78 -7.68
CA ARG A 100 0.52 -9.37 -6.29
C ARG A 100 0.35 -7.85 -6.20
N SER A 101 -0.12 -7.36 -5.05
CA SER A 101 -0.25 -5.91 -4.82
C SER A 101 1.06 -5.16 -5.04
N SER A 102 2.19 -5.72 -4.61
CA SER A 102 3.52 -5.12 -4.79
C SER A 102 3.92 -4.91 -6.25
N ASP A 103 3.70 -5.90 -7.12
CA ASP A 103 3.99 -5.81 -8.55
C ASP A 103 3.08 -4.81 -9.25
N ALA A 104 1.81 -4.80 -8.87
CA ALA A 104 0.81 -3.86 -9.37
C ALA A 104 1.19 -2.41 -9.02
N ILE A 105 1.57 -2.13 -7.77
CA ILE A 105 2.04 -0.81 -7.32
C ILE A 105 3.32 -0.40 -8.08
N ALA A 106 4.29 -1.30 -8.19
CA ALA A 106 5.55 -1.03 -8.89
C ALA A 106 5.36 -0.71 -10.38
N LEU A 107 4.39 -1.35 -11.06
CA LEU A 107 4.02 -1.03 -12.44
C LEU A 107 3.25 0.28 -12.54
N ALA A 108 2.28 0.50 -11.65
CA ALA A 108 1.46 1.71 -11.67
C ALA A 108 2.30 2.98 -11.53
N LEU A 109 3.31 2.96 -10.66
CA LEU A 109 4.28 4.06 -10.52
C LEU A 109 5.09 4.32 -11.80
N ARG A 110 5.48 3.26 -12.53
CA ARG A 110 6.26 3.38 -13.78
C ARG A 110 5.42 3.81 -14.98
N VAL A 111 4.16 3.37 -15.04
CA VAL A 111 3.21 3.72 -16.10
C VAL A 111 2.50 5.03 -15.80
N GLN A 112 2.51 5.46 -14.54
CA GLN A 112 1.75 6.60 -14.02
C GLN A 112 0.24 6.42 -14.20
N CYS A 113 -0.27 5.22 -13.88
CA CYS A 113 -1.69 4.93 -13.86
C CYS A 113 -2.26 4.88 -12.43
N PRO A 114 -3.58 5.05 -12.24
CA PRO A 114 -4.19 5.05 -10.91
C PRO A 114 -4.03 3.72 -10.19
N ILE A 115 -3.85 3.79 -8.87
CA ILE A 115 -3.90 2.66 -7.95
C ILE A 115 -5.22 2.75 -7.20
N LEU A 116 -6.03 1.70 -7.25
CA LEU A 116 -7.35 1.67 -6.62
C LEU A 116 -7.42 0.56 -5.57
N GLY A 117 -8.00 0.84 -4.41
CA GLY A 117 -8.37 -0.16 -3.40
C GLY A 117 -9.87 -0.46 -3.42
N ALA A 118 -10.26 -1.71 -3.24
CA ALA A 118 -11.64 -2.05 -2.92
C ALA A 118 -11.99 -1.53 -1.51
N GLU A 119 -13.26 -1.13 -1.31
CA GLU A 119 -13.72 -0.65 0.00
C GLU A 119 -13.51 -1.72 1.07
N SER A 120 -13.85 -2.97 0.77
CA SER A 120 -13.65 -4.11 1.66
C SER A 120 -12.18 -4.37 2.01
N VAL A 121 -11.23 -3.98 1.15
CA VAL A 121 -9.79 -4.07 1.45
C VAL A 121 -9.40 -2.98 2.44
N LEU A 122 -9.91 -1.76 2.28
CA LEU A 122 -9.66 -0.65 3.20
C LEU A 122 -10.38 -0.81 4.53
N GLU A 123 -11.55 -1.45 4.56
CA GLU A 123 -12.24 -1.81 5.80
C GLU A 123 -11.48 -2.90 6.58
N ALA A 124 -10.87 -3.86 5.88
CA ALA A 124 -10.17 -4.97 6.52
C ALA A 124 -8.74 -4.64 6.95
N GLY A 125 -7.99 -3.87 6.15
CA GLY A 125 -6.57 -3.58 6.41
C GLY A 125 -6.24 -2.10 6.52
N GLY A 126 -7.22 -1.21 6.35
CA GLY A 126 -7.00 0.22 6.45
C GLY A 126 -6.96 0.68 7.91
N VAL A 127 -6.03 1.57 8.20
CA VAL A 127 -5.83 2.19 9.51
C VAL A 127 -6.26 3.65 9.42
N PRO A 128 -7.15 4.14 10.29
CA PRO A 128 -7.58 5.53 10.28
C PRO A 128 -6.41 6.46 10.60
N VAL A 129 -6.39 7.61 9.96
CA VAL A 129 -5.50 8.73 10.20
C VAL A 129 -6.08 9.52 11.36
N PRO A 130 -5.34 9.74 12.45
CA PRO A 130 -5.76 10.68 13.48
C PRO A 130 -6.03 12.06 12.85
N GLU A 131 -7.15 12.69 13.18
CA GLU A 131 -7.50 14.00 12.63
C GLU A 131 -6.45 15.06 13.01
N GLU A 132 -5.86 15.66 11.97
CA GLU A 132 -5.25 17.00 11.93
C GLU A 132 -3.92 17.21 12.67
N ASP A 133 -2.81 16.73 12.08
CA ASP A 133 -1.58 17.52 11.91
C ASP A 133 -0.61 16.79 10.94
N GLU A 134 0.18 17.53 10.15
CA GLU A 134 1.31 16.89 9.41
C GLU A 134 2.28 16.20 10.39
N GLU A 135 2.38 16.73 11.62
CA GLU A 135 3.06 16.09 12.74
C GLU A 135 2.37 14.80 13.20
N GLU A 136 1.04 14.69 13.15
CA GLU A 136 0.31 13.45 13.48
C GLU A 136 0.53 12.38 12.40
N VAL A 137 0.68 12.76 11.13
CA VAL A 137 1.09 11.83 10.07
C VAL A 137 2.54 11.38 10.29
N GLU A 138 3.42 12.26 10.75
CA GLU A 138 4.80 11.91 11.09
C GLU A 138 4.86 11.01 12.33
N LYS A 139 4.10 11.29 13.38
CA LYS A 139 3.94 10.42 14.56
C LYS A 139 3.26 9.10 14.21
N PHE A 140 2.31 9.06 13.28
CA PHE A 140 1.72 7.82 12.80
C PHE A 140 2.74 7.00 11.99
N ARG A 141 3.62 7.67 11.24
CA ARG A 141 4.77 7.01 10.60
C ARG A 141 5.75 6.45 11.64
N GLU A 142 6.04 7.20 12.71
CA GLU A 142 6.85 6.72 13.84
C GLU A 142 6.16 5.59 14.61
N PHE A 143 4.83 5.60 14.72
CA PHE A 143 4.03 4.53 15.30
C PHE A 143 4.18 3.25 14.46
N LEU A 144 4.12 3.33 13.13
CA LEU A 144 4.39 2.17 12.27
C LEU A 144 5.82 1.62 12.42
N ASP A 145 6.80 2.43 12.85
CA ASP A 145 8.15 1.94 13.16
C ASP A 145 8.19 1.13 14.47
N GLN A 146 7.18 1.23 15.33
CA GLN A 146 7.07 0.54 16.62
C GLN A 146 6.07 -0.62 16.63
N VAL A 147 5.26 -0.75 15.59
CA VAL A 147 4.12 -1.68 15.52
C VAL A 147 4.45 -2.81 14.57
N SER A 148 4.25 -4.04 15.04
CA SER A 148 4.48 -5.27 14.29
C SER A 148 3.25 -5.70 13.52
N ALA A 149 3.42 -6.56 12.52
CA ALA A 149 2.30 -7.14 11.76
C ALA A 149 1.23 -7.81 12.66
N GLU A 150 1.63 -8.39 13.80
CA GLU A 150 0.74 -9.07 14.75
C GLU A 150 -0.20 -8.09 15.49
N ASP A 151 0.20 -6.83 15.65
CA ASP A 151 -0.59 -5.82 16.38
C ASP A 151 -1.86 -5.40 15.62
N PHE A 152 -1.89 -5.62 14.30
CA PHE A 152 -3.06 -5.39 13.45
C PHE A 152 -3.95 -6.64 13.31
N GLU A 153 -3.50 -7.80 13.79
CA GLU A 153 -4.28 -9.05 13.79
C GLU A 153 -5.17 -9.19 15.05
N ALA A 154 -4.94 -8.37 16.08
CA ALA A 154 -5.77 -8.36 17.28
C ALA A 154 -7.04 -7.50 17.08
N PRO A 155 -8.24 -7.98 17.50
CA PRO A 155 -9.39 -7.09 17.62
C PRO A 155 -9.04 -5.96 18.59
N PRO A 156 -9.56 -4.73 18.41
CA PRO A 156 -9.16 -3.58 19.20
C PRO A 156 -9.33 -3.92 20.68
N ALA A 157 -8.22 -3.96 21.42
CA ALA A 157 -8.25 -4.04 22.86
C ALA A 157 -9.00 -2.80 23.35
N GLU A 158 -9.99 -3.01 24.21
CA GLU A 158 -10.75 -1.95 24.87
C GLU A 158 -9.77 -0.87 25.36
N GLY A 159 -10.05 0.38 24.99
CA GLY A 159 -9.20 1.52 25.29
C GLY A 159 -8.90 1.64 26.79
N PRO A 160 -7.87 2.43 27.16
CA PRO A 160 -7.40 2.50 28.53
C PRO A 160 -8.54 2.93 29.45
N ASP A 161 -8.78 2.08 30.45
CA ASP A 161 -9.73 2.24 31.54
C ASP A 161 -9.68 3.69 32.08
N GLN A 162 -10.78 4.43 31.97
CA GLN A 162 -10.86 5.78 32.52
C GLN A 162 -10.81 5.69 34.05
N PRO A 163 -9.97 6.49 34.73
CA PRO A 163 -9.83 6.40 36.17
C PRO A 163 -11.11 6.85 36.88
N GLY A 164 -11.61 5.95 37.73
CA GLY A 164 -12.50 6.15 38.87
C GLY A 164 -13.33 7.44 38.91
N THR A 165 -14.62 7.32 38.58
CA THR A 165 -15.60 8.24 39.14
C THR A 165 -15.96 7.76 40.54
N ASP A 166 -15.27 8.32 41.54
CA ASP A 166 -15.79 8.36 42.90
C ASP A 166 -17.17 9.02 42.84
N ARG A 167 -18.19 8.28 43.27
CA ARG A 167 -19.52 8.82 43.57
C ARG A 167 -19.83 8.58 45.05
N PRO A 168 -20.54 9.53 45.66
CA PRO A 168 -20.50 9.80 47.11
C PRO A 168 -21.18 8.75 47.98
#